data_AF-R5AJC0-F1
#
_entry.id   AF-R5AJC0-F1
#
_cell.length_a   1.000
_cell.length_b   1.000
_cell.length_c   1.000
_cell.angle_alpha   90.00
_cell.angle_beta   90.00
_cell.angle_gamma   90.00
#
_symmetry.space_group_name_H-M   'P 1'
#
loop_
_entity.id
_entity.type
_entity.pdbx_description
1 polymer ?
#
loop_
_entity_poly.entity_id
_entity_poly.type
_entity_poly.pdbx_seq_one_letter_code
_entity_poly.pdbx_strand_id
1 'polypeptide(L)' 'MARKYYGNKDFWSYIYEENADSLGHPEHIHPGQILVIPDAAKYGIDPDNKESLKRARALAIEIYGRYN' A
#
# COMPACT_ATOMS: atom_id res chain seq x y z
N MET A 1 0.12 9.83 0.20
CA MET A 1 0.52 9.11 1.43
C MET A 1 1.83 8.36 1.23
N ALA A 2 1.85 7.22 0.52
CA ALA A 2 3.01 6.33 0.41
C ALA A 2 4.33 7.00 -0.05
N ARG A 3 4.28 7.91 -1.04
CA ARG A 3 5.47 8.66 -1.50
C ARG A 3 6.19 9.41 -0.36
N LYS A 4 5.46 9.91 0.64
CA LYS A 4 6.04 10.64 1.77
C LYS A 4 6.80 9.72 2.75
N TYR A 5 6.35 8.47 2.90
CA TYR A 5 6.91 7.52 3.87
C TYR A 5 7.93 6.57 3.23
N TYR A 6 7.73 6.20 1.97
CA TYR A 6 8.52 5.19 1.27
C TYR A 6 9.24 5.70 0.02
N GLY A 7 9.16 7.00 -0.27
CA GLY A 7 9.76 7.61 -1.47
C GLY A 7 9.00 7.33 -2.78
N ASN A 8 8.14 6.30 -2.82
CA ASN A 8 7.35 5.95 -4.00
C ASN A 8 5.85 5.77 -3.68
N LYS A 9 4.98 6.18 -4.62
CA LYS A 9 3.52 6.04 -4.48
C LYS A 9 3.05 4.60 -4.65
N ASP A 10 3.80 3.77 -5.37
CA ASP A 10 3.40 2.40 -5.71
C ASP A 10 3.29 1.48 -4.47
N PHE A 11 3.93 1.87 -3.35
CA PHE A 11 3.91 1.15 -2.08
C PHE A 11 2.67 1.37 -1.21
N TRP A 12 1.63 2.02 -1.74
CA TRP A 12 0.38 2.22 -1.01
C TRP A 12 -0.31 0.90 -0.66
N SER A 13 -0.10 -0.15 -1.46
CA SER A 13 -0.69 -1.47 -1.28
C SER A 13 -0.33 -2.10 0.07
N TYR A 14 0.89 -1.87 0.56
CA TYR A 14 1.31 -2.35 1.89
C TYR A 14 0.64 -1.59 3.04
N ILE A 15 0.41 -0.27 2.87
CA ILE A 15 -0.37 0.50 3.84
C ILE A 15 -1.80 -0.03 3.86
N TYR A 16 -2.37 -0.28 2.69
CA TYR A 16 -3.71 -0.81 2.58
C TYR A 16 -3.83 -2.17 3.28
N GLU A 17 -2.92 -3.12 3.06
CA GLU A 17 -3.00 -4.45 3.70
C GLU A 17 -3.02 -4.36 5.23
N GLU A 18 -2.24 -3.47 5.84
CA GLU A 18 -2.23 -3.30 7.30
C GLU A 18 -3.50 -2.63 7.86
N ASN A 19 -4.34 -2.07 6.99
CA ASN A 19 -5.58 -1.40 7.37
C ASN A 19 -6.81 -1.99 6.67
N ALA A 20 -6.65 -3.09 5.92
CA ALA A 20 -7.69 -3.65 5.06
C ALA A 20 -8.93 -4.05 5.85
N ASP A 21 -8.72 -4.56 7.08
CA ASP A 21 -9.78 -4.92 8.02
C ASP A 21 -10.71 -3.75 8.38
N SER A 22 -10.23 -2.51 8.30
CA SER A 22 -11.00 -1.31 8.64
C SER A 22 -11.39 -0.44 7.44
N LEU A 23 -10.67 -0.53 6.32
CA LEU A 23 -10.88 0.37 5.17
C LEU A 23 -11.94 -0.13 4.19
N GLY A 24 -12.10 -1.46 4.04
CA GLY A 24 -12.88 -1.99 2.93
C GLY A 24 -12.33 -1.50 1.59
N HIS A 25 -13.16 -0.98 0.70
CA HIS A 25 -12.74 -0.63 -0.65
C HIS A 25 -11.59 0.42 -0.67
N PRO A 26 -10.49 0.18 -1.41
CA PRO A 26 -9.32 1.08 -1.43
C PRO A 26 -9.60 2.49 -1.97
N GLU A 27 -10.66 2.66 -2.76
CA GLU A 27 -11.07 3.99 -3.26
C GLU A 27 -11.95 4.77 -2.27
N HIS A 28 -12.43 4.14 -1.20
CA HIS A 28 -13.31 4.76 -0.20
C HIS A 28 -12.53 5.25 1.03
N ILE A 29 -11.33 5.78 0.83
CA ILE A 29 -10.54 6.38 1.90
C ILE A 29 -11.01 7.83 2.13
N HIS A 30 -11.52 8.11 3.32
CA HIS A 30 -12.08 9.40 3.70
C HIS A 30 -11.04 10.27 4.43
N PRO A 31 -11.06 11.61 4.23
CA PRO A 31 -10.26 12.52 5.03
C PRO A 31 -10.52 12.34 6.53
N GLY A 32 -9.44 12.30 7.33
CA GLY A 32 -9.52 12.09 8.78
C GLY A 32 -9.36 10.64 9.23
N GLN A 33 -9.30 9.68 8.30
CA GLN A 33 -8.95 8.30 8.67
C GLN A 33 -7.49 8.20 9.14
N ILE A 34 -7.32 7.50 10.26
CA ILE A 34 -6.01 7.16 10.81
C ILE A 34 -5.57 5.85 10.19
N LEU A 35 -4.45 5.88 9.47
CA LEU A 35 -3.86 4.71 8.82
C LEU A 35 -2.57 4.32 9.53
N VAL A 36 -2.41 3.03 9.80
CA VAL A 36 -1.14 2.45 10.22
C VAL A 36 -0.20 2.41 9.02
N ILE A 37 0.97 3.01 9.17
CA ILE A 37 2.04 2.95 8.17
C ILE A 37 3.02 1.88 8.64
N PRO A 38 3.12 0.71 7.98
CA PRO A 38 4.07 -0.31 8.39
C PRO A 38 5.53 0.13 8.19
N ASP A 39 6.43 -0.52 8.92
CA ASP A 39 7.86 -0.36 8.68
C ASP A 39 8.24 -0.89 7.28
N ALA A 40 9.10 -0.14 6.58
CA ALA A 40 9.55 -0.50 5.24
C ALA A 40 10.28 -1.85 5.20
N ALA A 41 11.01 -2.20 6.27
CA ALA A 41 11.76 -3.44 6.38
C ALA A 41 10.85 -4.68 6.41
N LYS A 42 9.63 -4.56 6.97
CA LYS A 42 8.65 -5.67 7.04
C LYS A 42 8.32 -6.24 5.66
N TYR A 43 8.28 -5.37 4.65
CA TYR A 43 7.91 -5.74 3.27
C TYR A 43 9.10 -5.69 2.30
N GLY A 44 10.31 -5.39 2.79
CA GLY A 44 11.47 -5.14 1.93
C GLY A 44 11.18 -4.04 0.89
N ILE A 45 10.58 -2.95 1.35
CA ILE A 45 10.28 -1.78 0.51
C ILE A 45 11.61 -1.09 0.17
N ASP A 46 11.85 -0.98 -1.14
CA ASP A 46 13.01 -0.29 -1.68
C ASP A 46 12.55 0.48 -2.93
N PRO A 47 12.49 1.83 -2.88
CA PRO A 47 11.99 2.65 -3.98
C PRO A 47 12.87 2.63 -5.23
N ASP A 48 14.14 2.25 -5.10
CA ASP A 48 15.11 2.19 -6.20
C ASP A 48 15.20 0.78 -6.80
N ASN A 49 14.62 -0.22 -6.12
CA ASN A 49 14.58 -1.61 -6.58
C ASN A 49 13.35 -1.93 -7.43
N LYS A 50 13.59 -2.33 -8.68
CA LYS A 50 12.54 -2.71 -9.64
C LYS A 50 11.69 -3.90 -9.19
N GLU A 51 12.27 -4.88 -8.52
CA GLU A 51 11.52 -6.04 -7.99
C GLU A 51 10.59 -5.62 -6.85
N SER A 52 11.06 -4.72 -5.96
CA SER A 52 10.22 -4.18 -4.89
C SER A 52 9.00 -3.45 -5.45
N LEU A 53 9.20 -2.61 -6.47
CA LEU A 53 8.12 -1.95 -7.19
C LEU A 53 7.17 -2.93 -7.89
N LYS A 54 7.71 -3.98 -8.51
CA LYS A 54 6.91 -5.01 -9.17
C LYS A 54 5.99 -5.74 -8.18
N ARG A 55 6.51 -6.11 -7.00
CA ARG A 55 5.70 -6.73 -5.93
C ARG A 55 4.60 -5.80 -5.45
N ALA A 56 4.92 -4.53 -5.21
CA ALA A 56 3.95 -3.54 -4.74
C ALA A 56 2.78 -3.34 -5.73
N ARG A 57 3.09 -3.28 -7.04
CA ARG A 57 2.09 -3.19 -8.11
C ARG A 57 1.27 -4.46 -8.26
N ALA A 58 1.89 -5.64 -8.14
CA ALA A 58 1.17 -6.91 -8.19
C ALA A 58 0.16 -7.00 -7.03
N LEU A 59 0.58 -6.62 -5.81
CA LEU A 59 -0.31 -6.57 -4.66
C LEU A 59 -1.45 -5.56 -4.85
N ALA A 60 -1.18 -4.38 -5.43
CA ALA A 60 -2.22 -3.42 -5.76
C ALA A 60 -3.29 -4.01 -6.70
N ILE A 61 -2.87 -4.74 -7.74
CA ILE A 61 -3.77 -5.43 -8.67
C ILE A 61 -4.61 -6.47 -7.93
N GLU A 62 -3.99 -7.26 -7.04
CA GLU A 62 -4.70 -8.26 -6.23
C GLU A 62 -5.75 -7.60 -5.34
N ILE A 63 -5.39 -6.51 -4.64
CA ILE A 63 -6.30 -5.74 -3.78
C ILE A 63 -7.53 -5.28 -4.58
N TYR A 64 -7.34 -4.67 -5.76
CA TYR A 64 -8.46 -4.27 -6.60
C TYR A 64 -9.28 -5.48 -7.09
N GLY A 65 -8.63 -6.60 -7.36
CA GLY A 65 -9.28 -7.86 -7.73
C GLY A 65 -10.21 -8.41 -6.65
N ARG A 66 -9.98 -8.11 -5.36
CA ARG A 66 -10.86 -8.50 -4.25
C ARG A 66 -12.22 -7.79 -4.27
N TYR A 67 -12.36 -6.72 -5.05
CA TYR A 67 -13.54 -5.87 -5.11
C TYR A 67 -14.26 -5.88 -6.47
N ASN A 68 -13.86 -6.78 -7.38
CA ASN A 68 -14.54 -7.04 -8.65
C ASN A 68 -15.72 -8.01 -8.51
#